data_AF-A0A7C5RIM9-F1
#
_entry.id   AF-A0A7C5RIM9-F1
#
_cell.length_a   1.000
_cell.length_b   1.000
_cell.length_c   1.000
_cell.angle_alpha   90.00
_cell.angle_beta   90.00
_cell.angle_gamma   90.00
#
_symmetry.space_group_name_H-M   'P 1'
#
loop_
_entity.id
_entity.type
_entity.pdbx_description
1 polymer ?
#
loop_
_entity_poly.entity_id
_entity_poly.type
_entity_poly.pdbx_seq_one_letter_code
_entity_poly.pdbx_strand_id
1 'polypeptide(L)'
;MLELALIFKDSFGAKVKVAKMEPPASEEILLEAYAVGAHECYLLMDSVFSRVSTWMTSFIIPKAERIIGFDLITLRTSRNRRRYSTSRNGNSRESWYSDRSLHA
;
A
#
# COMPACT_ATOMS: atom_id res chain seq x y z
N MET A 1 -4.32 -2.00 10.87
CA MET A 1 -3.64 -0.70 10.61
C MET A 1 -4.45 0.46 11.16
N LEU A 2 -5.77 0.46 10.99
CA LEU A 2 -6.66 1.41 11.67
C LEU A 2 -6.41 1.51 13.18
N GLU A 3 -6.29 0.36 13.86
CA GLU A 3 -5.98 0.30 15.30
C GLU A 3 -4.74 1.11 15.69
N LEU A 4 -3.65 1.00 14.93
CA LEU A 4 -2.42 1.72 15.21
C LEU A 4 -2.59 3.23 14.99
N ALA A 5 -3.37 3.63 13.98
CA ALA A 5 -3.71 5.03 13.76
C ALA A 5 -4.57 5.60 14.91
N LEU A 6 -5.47 4.79 15.47
CA LEU A 6 -6.29 5.16 16.64
C LEU A 6 -5.46 5.28 17.91
N ILE A 7 -4.51 4.36 18.15
CA ILE A 7 -3.56 4.50 19.26
C ILE A 7 -2.75 5.79 19.13
N PHE A 8 -2.34 6.13 17.91
CA PHE A 8 -1.64 7.39 17.61
C PHE A 8 -2.52 8.62 17.86
N LYS A 9 -3.82 8.53 17.51
CA LYS A 9 -4.81 9.55 17.85
C LYS A 9 -4.91 9.75 19.36
N ASP A 10 -5.02 8.66 20.13
CA ASP A 10 -5.17 8.75 21.58
C ASP A 10 -3.91 9.28 22.26
N SER A 11 -2.73 8.99 21.71
CA SER A 11 -1.44 9.41 22.26
C SER A 11 -1.06 10.86 21.91
N PHE A 12 -1.44 11.34 20.72
CA PHE A 12 -0.99 12.64 20.18
C PHE A 12 -2.11 13.62 19.84
N GLY A 13 -3.38 13.24 20.02
CA GLY A 13 -4.54 14.06 19.65
C GLY A 13 -4.71 14.25 18.13
N ALA A 14 -4.15 13.34 17.32
CA ALA A 14 -4.09 13.48 15.87
C ALA A 14 -5.44 13.21 15.17
N LYS A 15 -5.70 13.90 14.06
CA LYS A 15 -6.85 13.62 13.19
C LYS A 15 -6.58 12.40 12.31
N VAL A 16 -7.32 11.32 12.57
CA VAL A 16 -7.29 10.11 11.73
C VAL A 16 -8.21 10.29 10.53
N LYS A 17 -7.62 10.20 9.35
CA LYS A 17 -8.30 10.13 8.06
C LYS A 17 -8.02 8.77 7.43
N VAL A 18 -9.05 8.11 6.89
CA VAL A 18 -8.94 6.78 6.28
C VAL A 18 -9.25 6.89 4.79
N ALA A 19 -8.39 6.35 3.94
CA ALA A 19 -8.64 6.29 2.50
C ALA A 19 -8.59 4.83 2.02
N LYS A 20 -9.51 4.47 1.12
CA LYS A 20 -9.60 3.13 0.52
C LYS A 20 -9.69 3.22 -1.00
N MET A 21 -8.98 2.34 -1.69
CA MET A 21 -8.92 2.26 -3.16
C MET A 21 -9.57 0.94 -3.59
N GLU A 22 -10.89 0.91 -3.66
CA GLU A 22 -11.67 -0.30 -3.99
C GLU A 22 -12.92 0.09 -4.78
N PRO A 23 -13.59 -0.87 -5.46
CA PRO A 23 -14.89 -0.65 -6.08
C PRO A 23 -15.95 -0.15 -5.08
N PRO A 24 -16.97 0.59 -5.55
CA PRO A 24 -18.00 1.24 -4.71
C PRO A 24 -18.78 0.27 -3.81
N ALA A 25 -18.90 -1.01 -4.20
CA ALA A 25 -19.52 -2.03 -3.35
C ALA A 25 -18.79 -2.24 -2.00
N SER A 26 -17.62 -1.64 -1.80
CA SER A 26 -16.75 -1.86 -0.63
C SER A 26 -16.81 -0.74 0.41
N GLU A 27 -17.85 0.10 0.39
CA GLU A 27 -18.08 1.23 1.31
C GLU A 27 -18.22 0.80 2.78
N GLU A 28 -18.72 -0.41 3.04
CA GLU A 28 -18.95 -0.93 4.40
C GLU A 28 -17.71 -0.81 5.30
N ILE A 29 -16.52 -1.06 4.78
CA ILE A 29 -15.27 -0.96 5.55
C ILE A 29 -14.97 0.49 5.95
N LEU A 30 -15.34 1.48 5.13
CA LEU A 30 -15.18 2.88 5.49
C LEU A 30 -16.18 3.29 6.56
N LEU A 31 -17.40 2.73 6.51
CA LEU A 31 -18.41 2.94 7.54
C LEU A 31 -17.98 2.33 8.88
N GLU A 32 -17.42 1.13 8.88
CA GLU A 32 -16.80 0.53 10.07
C GLU A 32 -15.66 1.40 10.60
N ALA A 33 -14.77 1.89 9.73
CA ALA A 33 -13.66 2.75 10.14
C ALA A 33 -14.16 4.05 10.79
N TYR A 34 -15.22 4.65 10.24
CA TYR A 34 -15.88 5.82 10.80
C TYR A 34 -16.51 5.50 12.17
N ALA A 35 -17.23 4.38 12.29
CA ALA A 35 -17.86 3.94 13.53
C ALA A 35 -16.84 3.69 14.66
N VAL A 36 -15.64 3.20 14.34
CA VAL A 36 -14.56 2.94 15.31
C VAL A 36 -13.83 4.24 15.71
N GLY A 37 -14.05 5.36 15.02
CA GLY A 37 -13.57 6.68 15.43
C GLY A 37 -12.56 7.35 14.47
N ALA A 38 -12.52 6.93 13.20
CA ALA A 38 -11.93 7.75 12.16
C ALA A 38 -12.76 9.04 11.95
N HIS A 39 -12.10 10.19 11.75
CA HIS A 39 -12.79 11.46 11.60
C HIS A 39 -13.30 11.66 10.17
N GLU A 40 -12.49 11.27 9.20
CA GLU A 40 -12.79 11.45 7.78
C GLU A 40 -12.48 10.15 7.05
N CYS A 41 -13.36 9.76 6.15
CA CYS A 41 -13.22 8.56 5.33
C CYS A 41 -13.36 8.93 3.85
N TYR A 42 -12.43 8.45 3.02
CA TYR A 42 -12.35 8.76 1.60
C TYR A 42 -12.35 7.47 0.79
N LEU A 43 -13.30 7.36 -0.14
CA LEU A 43 -13.27 6.32 -1.16
C LEU A 43 -12.64 6.88 -2.43
N LEU A 44 -11.45 6.39 -2.77
CA LEU A 44 -10.78 6.71 -4.02
C LEU A 44 -11.32 5.75 -5.08
N MET A 45 -12.17 6.25 -5.98
CA MET A 45 -12.77 5.48 -7.07
C MET A 45 -12.11 5.80 -8.41
N ASP A 46 -11.58 4.77 -9.06
CA ASP A 46 -11.17 4.79 -10.47
C ASP A 46 -11.21 3.34 -10.99
N SER A 47 -11.63 3.17 -12.24
CA SER A 47 -11.60 1.89 -12.95
C SER A 47 -10.20 1.25 -12.98
N VAL A 48 -9.13 2.07 -12.97
CA VAL A 48 -7.74 1.63 -13.04
C VAL A 48 -7.27 0.97 -11.74
N PHE A 49 -7.93 1.25 -10.60
CA PHE A 49 -7.49 0.74 -9.29
C PHE A 49 -7.60 -0.77 -9.14
N SER A 50 -8.47 -1.44 -9.91
CA SER A 50 -8.54 -2.91 -9.97
C SER A 50 -7.23 -3.58 -10.44
N ARG A 51 -6.34 -2.82 -11.10
CA ARG A 51 -5.08 -3.31 -11.69
C ARG A 51 -3.85 -2.61 -11.12
N VAL A 52 -4.00 -1.87 -10.02
CA VAL A 52 -2.90 -1.13 -9.41
C VAL A 52 -1.94 -2.09 -8.70
N SER A 53 -0.65 -1.99 -9.06
CA SER A 53 0.44 -2.64 -8.32
C SER A 53 0.96 -1.72 -7.21
N THR A 54 1.70 -2.26 -6.24
CA THR A 54 2.34 -1.47 -5.18
C THR A 54 3.19 -0.32 -5.72
N TRP A 55 3.85 -0.50 -6.86
CA TRP A 55 4.60 0.57 -7.51
C TRP A 55 3.66 1.68 -8.01
N MET A 56 2.56 1.33 -8.67
CA MET A 56 1.56 2.31 -9.10
C MET A 56 0.94 3.05 -7.90
N THR A 57 0.71 2.36 -6.78
CA THR A 57 0.22 2.99 -5.54
C THR A 57 1.16 4.10 -5.06
N SER A 58 2.48 3.92 -5.15
CA SER A 58 3.46 4.96 -4.79
C SER A 58 3.33 6.26 -5.59
N PHE A 59 2.76 6.22 -6.80
CA PHE A 59 2.47 7.44 -7.58
C PHE A 59 1.10 8.04 -7.28
N ILE A 60 0.16 7.25 -6.76
CA ILE A 60 -1.19 7.72 -6.45
C ILE A 60 -1.22 8.40 -5.08
N ILE A 61 -0.44 7.90 -4.11
CA ILE A 61 -0.38 8.46 -2.75
C ILE A 61 -0.02 9.97 -2.74
N PRO A 62 1.03 10.45 -3.43
CA PRO A 62 1.33 11.88 -3.49
C PRO A 62 0.22 12.72 -4.13
N LYS A 63 -0.54 12.14 -5.07
CA LYS A 63 -1.70 12.84 -5.67
C LYS A 63 -2.85 12.93 -4.68
N ALA A 64 -3.12 11.86 -3.94
CA ALA A 64 -4.14 11.85 -2.89
C ALA A 64 -3.78 12.80 -1.73
N GLU A 65 -2.49 12.90 -1.39
CA GLU A 65 -1.98 13.82 -0.36
C GLU A 65 -2.23 15.29 -0.74
N ARG A 66 -2.03 15.68 -2.01
CA ARG A 66 -2.36 17.04 -2.48
C ARG A 66 -3.83 17.42 -2.39
N ILE A 67 -4.73 16.44 -2.38
CA ILE A 67 -6.19 16.66 -2.36
C ILE A 67 -6.71 16.66 -0.92
N ILE A 68 -6.25 15.72 -0.10
CA ILE A 68 -6.82 15.47 1.23
C ILE A 68 -5.97 16.08 2.36
N GLY A 69 -4.65 16.20 2.15
CA GLY A 69 -3.66 16.66 3.12
C GLY A 69 -3.42 15.68 4.27
N PHE A 70 -2.19 15.20 4.41
CA PHE A 70 -1.79 14.32 5.53
C PHE A 70 -0.33 14.54 5.94
N ASP A 71 -0.06 14.49 7.25
CA ASP A 71 1.31 14.56 7.79
C ASP A 71 1.98 13.18 7.88
N LEU A 72 1.19 12.13 8.08
CA LEU A 72 1.66 10.75 8.21
C LEU A 72 0.74 9.79 7.46
N ILE A 73 1.34 8.97 6.60
CA ILE A 73 0.62 7.97 5.81
C ILE A 73 1.07 6.57 6.24
N THR A 74 0.11 5.73 6.64
CA THR A 74 0.37 4.32 6.98
C THR A 74 -0.32 3.42 5.96
N LEU A 75 0.46 2.55 5.30
CA LEU A 75 -0.01 1.69 4.20
C LEU A 75 0.38 0.24 4.43
N ARG A 76 -0.49 -0.68 4.01
CA ARG A 76 -0.20 -2.11 4.09
C ARG A 76 0.65 -2.53 2.90
N THR A 77 1.87 -3.00 3.14
CA THR A 77 2.67 -3.66 2.11
C THR A 77 2.57 -5.18 2.25
N SER A 78 2.45 -5.88 1.12
CA SER A 78 2.60 -7.34 1.12
C SER A 78 4.06 -7.67 1.37
N ARG A 79 4.37 -8.27 2.52
CA ARG A 79 5.71 -8.83 2.78
C ARG A 79 5.82 -10.17 2.05
N ASN A 80 6.37 -10.16 0.84
CA ASN A 80 6.80 -11.38 0.18
C ASN A 80 8.08 -11.89 0.87
N ARG A 81 7.92 -12.66 1.96
CA ARG A 81 9.03 -13.46 2.52
C ARG A 81 9.29 -14.62 1.57
N ARG A 82 10.03 -14.40 0.48
CA ARG A 82 10.72 -15.51 -0.17
C ARG A 82 11.73 -16.06 0.83
N ARG A 83 11.37 -17.14 1.54
CA ARG A 83 12.38 -17.99 2.16
C ARG A 83 13.16 -18.61 1.02
N TYR A 84 14.35 -18.08 0.75
CA TYR A 84 15.37 -18.84 0.04
C TYR A 84 15.73 -20.01 0.96
N SER A 85 15.15 -21.19 0.73
CA SER A 85 15.75 -22.42 1.21
C SER A 85 16.91 -22.71 0.28
N THR A 86 18.12 -22.31 0.67
CA THR A 86 19.34 -22.83 0.05
C THR A 86 19.45 -24.31 0.40
N SER A 87 18.86 -25.16 -0.44
CA SER A 87 19.28 -26.56 -0.52
C SER A 87 20.69 -26.55 -1.10
N ARG A 88 21.70 -26.69 -0.23
CA ARG A 88 23.05 -27.06 -0.66
C ARG A 88 22.96 -28.49 -1.18
N ASN A 89 22.72 -28.65 -2.47
CA ASN A 89 23.15 -29.84 -3.20
C ASN A 89 23.32 -29.53 -4.68
N GLY A 90 24.58 -29.66 -5.14
CA GLY A 90 24.91 -30.17 -6.46
C GLY A 90 24.50 -29.35 -7.69
N ASN A 91 25.41 -28.46 -8.11
CA ASN A 91 25.76 -28.24 -9.51
C ASN A 91 24.68 -27.64 -10.45
N SER A 92 24.53 -26.32 -10.41
CA SER A 92 24.10 -25.54 -11.59
C SER A 92 24.69 -24.13 -11.50
N ARG A 93 25.58 -23.82 -12.45
CA ARG A 93 26.24 -22.53 -12.62
C ARG A 93 25.18 -21.44 -12.83
N GLU A 94 25.05 -20.54 -11.85
CA GLU A 94 24.34 -19.28 -12.01
C GLU A 94 25.14 -18.37 -12.95
N SER A 95 24.66 -18.21 -14.19
CA SER A 95 25.08 -17.17 -15.10
C SER A 95 24.15 -15.97 -14.94
N TRP A 96 24.59 -15.00 -14.14
CA TRP A 96 24.01 -13.66 -14.10
C TRP A 96 25.13 -12.68 -14.45
N TYR A 97 25.50 -12.59 -15.73
CA TYR A 97 26.04 -11.41 -16.42
C TYR A 97 26.59 -11.83 -17.79
N SER A 98 25.82 -11.64 -18.86
CA SER A 98 26.31 -11.25 -20.21
C SER A 98 25.18 -11.41 -21.23
N ASP A 99 24.36 -10.38 -21.39
CA ASP A 99 23.90 -10.03 -22.74
C ASP A 99 23.42 -8.56 -22.77
N ARG A 100 24.36 -7.66 -23.08
CA ARG A 100 24.03 -6.38 -23.70
C ARG A 100 25.24 -5.82 -24.45
N SER A 101 25.51 -6.45 -25.58
CA SER A 101 26.19 -5.86 -26.74
C SER A 101 25.66 -6.68 -27.93
N LEU A 102 24.80 -6.18 -28.81
CA LEU A 102 25.15 -5.20 -29.84
C LEU A 102 23.89 -4.72 -30.63
N HIS A 103 24.02 -3.51 -31.21
CA HIS A 103 23.36 -2.97 -32.43
C HIS A 103 21.95 -2.33 -32.35
N ALA A 104 21.93 -1.00 -32.27
CA ALA A 104 21.70 -0.11 -33.43
C ALA A 104 22.31 1.27 -33.15
#